data_AF-A0A368TRM7-F1
#
_entry.id   AF-A0A368TRM7-F1
#
_cell.length_a   1.000
_cell.length_b   1.000
_cell.length_c   1.000
_cell.angle_alpha   90.00
_cell.angle_beta   90.00
_cell.angle_gamma   90.00
#
_symmetry.space_group_name_H-M   'P 1'
#
loop_
_entity.id
_entity.type
_entity.pdbx_description
1 polymer ?
#
loop_
_entity_poly.entity_id
_entity_poly.type
_entity_poly.pdbx_seq_one_letter_code
_entity_poly.pdbx_strand_id
1 'polypeptide(L)'
;MTLIETVLGAEPIAYMDWSRPLLLRSLGLDAQIRTANPFDSPMADRYEAGELTGTESPELYGMVPPEGCRLLTSGPSEDGELIWAIYVRPVTRLGERFLEEISGADCREVTA
;
A
#
# COMPACT_ATOMS: atom_id res chain seq x y z
N MET A 1 -9.20 -9.35 -8.57
CA MET A 1 -7.75 -9.66 -8.51
C MET A 1 -7.01 -8.74 -9.46
N THR A 2 -6.53 -7.62 -8.94
CA THR A 2 -5.94 -6.55 -9.75
C THR A 2 -4.49 -6.88 -10.13
N LEU A 3 -3.99 -6.21 -11.17
CA LEU A 3 -2.59 -6.30 -11.60
C LEU A 3 -1.63 -5.90 -10.45
N ILE A 4 -2.09 -5.03 -9.54
CA ILE A 4 -1.39 -4.65 -8.31
C ILE A 4 -1.40 -5.76 -7.28
N GLU A 5 -2.53 -6.43 -7.02
CA GLU A 5 -2.55 -7.57 -6.09
C GLU A 5 -1.62 -8.69 -6.59
N THR A 6 -1.45 -8.80 -7.90
CA THR A 6 -0.49 -9.74 -8.50
C THR A 6 0.97 -9.25 -8.35
N VAL A 7 1.20 -7.95 -8.43
CA VAL A 7 2.53 -7.31 -8.33
C VAL A 7 3.00 -7.09 -6.89
N LEU A 8 2.07 -6.84 -5.97
CA LEU A 8 2.31 -6.51 -4.56
C LEU A 8 1.88 -7.62 -3.60
N GLY A 9 0.85 -8.40 -3.94
CA GLY A 9 0.24 -9.42 -3.07
C GLY A 9 0.76 -10.85 -3.25
N ALA A 10 1.85 -11.05 -4.00
CA ALA A 10 2.38 -12.39 -4.24
C ALA A 10 2.96 -13.09 -2.99
N GLU A 11 3.38 -12.35 -1.95
CA GLU A 11 3.88 -12.95 -0.71
C GLU A 11 3.60 -12.07 0.52
N PRO A 12 3.35 -12.68 1.71
CA PRO A 12 3.30 -11.96 2.98
C PRO A 12 4.57 -11.14 3.17
N ILE A 13 4.43 -9.95 3.76
CA ILE A 13 5.48 -8.93 3.91
C ILE A 13 6.43 -9.36 5.04
N ALA A 14 6.93 -10.59 5.00
CA ALA A 14 7.95 -11.09 5.92
C ALA A 14 9.33 -10.48 5.60
N TYR A 15 9.51 -10.03 4.36
CA TYR A 15 10.70 -9.31 3.92
C TYR A 15 10.27 -8.18 2.98
N MET A 16 10.43 -6.92 3.38
CA MET A 16 10.59 -5.82 2.43
C MET A 16 11.91 -6.05 1.69
N ASP A 17 11.94 -7.04 0.82
CA ASP A 17 13.03 -7.17 -0.11
C ASP A 17 13.00 -5.92 -1.00
N TRP A 18 14.17 -5.35 -1.25
CA TRP A 18 14.34 -4.08 -1.97
C TRP A 18 13.73 -4.11 -3.38
N SER A 19 13.29 -5.29 -3.83
CA SER A 19 12.57 -5.59 -5.06
C SER A 19 11.28 -4.77 -5.25
N ARG A 20 10.48 -4.50 -4.21
CA ARG A 20 9.20 -3.75 -4.36
C ARG A 20 9.42 -2.27 -4.72
N PRO A 21 10.24 -1.48 -3.99
CA PRO A 21 10.60 -0.13 -4.42
C PRO A 21 11.27 -0.09 -5.80
N LEU A 22 12.11 -1.08 -6.14
CA LEU A 22 12.75 -1.16 -7.46
C LEU A 22 11.74 -1.43 -8.58
N LEU A 23 10.76 -2.30 -8.34
CA LEU A 23 9.68 -2.58 -9.27
C LEU A 23 8.80 -1.35 -9.50
N LEU A 24 8.40 -0.65 -8.44
CA LEU A 24 7.66 0.61 -8.54
C LEU A 24 8.47 1.67 -9.30
N ARG A 25 9.78 1.76 -9.07
CA ARG A 25 10.67 2.63 -9.86
C ARG A 25 10.72 2.24 -11.33
N SER A 26 10.77 0.94 -11.65
CA SER A 26 10.76 0.47 -13.04
C SER A 26 9.45 0.81 -13.78
N LEU A 27 8.35 0.94 -13.02
CA LEU A 27 7.06 1.43 -13.51
C LEU A 27 6.98 2.97 -13.57
N GLY A 28 8.06 3.68 -13.24
CA GLY A 28 8.11 5.13 -13.26
C GLY A 28 7.48 5.79 -12.04
N LEU A 29 7.42 5.09 -10.91
CA LEU A 29 6.94 5.61 -9.63
C LEU A 29 8.09 5.82 -8.65
N ASP A 30 8.10 6.98 -8.01
CA ASP A 30 8.88 7.24 -6.81
C ASP A 30 8.07 6.75 -5.60
N ALA A 31 8.51 5.66 -4.98
CA ALA A 31 7.84 5.01 -3.87
C ALA A 31 8.53 5.30 -2.55
N GLN A 32 7.74 5.67 -1.54
CA GLN A 32 8.17 5.89 -0.18
C GLN A 32 7.37 4.99 0.75
N ILE A 33 8.09 4.19 1.52
CA ILE A 33 7.49 3.33 2.54
C ILE A 33 7.58 4.05 3.88
N ARG A 34 6.46 4.13 4.58
CA ARG A 34 6.41 4.62 5.97
C ARG A 34 5.88 3.51 6.87
N THR A 35 6.36 3.51 8.10
CA THR A 35 5.88 2.62 9.15
C THR A 35 5.52 3.42 10.39
N ALA A 36 4.52 2.93 11.13
CA ALA A 36 4.16 3.41 12.45
C ALA A 36 4.09 2.21 13.39
N ASN A 37 4.45 2.40 14.65
CA ASN A 37 4.21 1.44 15.73
C ASN A 37 3.08 1.98 16.60
N PRO A 38 1.83 1.55 16.39
CA PRO A 38 0.76 1.83 17.32
C PRO A 38 0.85 0.80 18.44
N PHE A 39 1.12 1.24 19.68
CA PHE A 39 1.05 0.35 20.85
C PHE A 39 -0.28 -0.41 20.93
N ASP A 40 -1.37 0.20 20.43
CA ASP A 40 -2.66 -0.42 20.19
C ASP A 40 -3.07 -0.13 18.73
N SER A 41 -3.00 -1.12 17.86
CA SER A 41 -3.30 -1.03 16.43
C SER A 41 -4.63 -1.72 16.15
N PRO A 42 -5.75 -0.98 15.96
CA PRO A 42 -7.01 -1.58 15.52
C PRO A 42 -6.87 -2.44 14.25
N MET A 43 -5.92 -2.10 13.38
CA MET A 43 -5.63 -2.86 12.18
C MET A 43 -4.91 -4.19 12.47
N ALA A 44 -4.10 -4.26 13.53
CA ALA A 44 -3.48 -5.52 13.99
C ALA A 44 -4.53 -6.45 14.62
N ASP A 45 -5.40 -5.92 15.47
CA ASP A 45 -6.51 -6.69 16.08
C ASP A 45 -7.40 -7.33 15.00
N ARG A 46 -7.71 -6.56 13.94
CA ARG A 46 -8.49 -7.04 12.80
C ARG A 46 -7.75 -8.08 11.96
N TYR A 47 -6.44 -7.91 11.79
CA TYR A 47 -5.61 -8.91 11.11
C TYR A 47 -5.58 -10.24 11.89
N GLU A 48 -5.40 -10.19 13.21
CA GLU A 48 -5.51 -11.37 14.08
C GLU A 48 -6.91 -12.00 14.01
N ALA A 49 -7.96 -11.19 13.88
CA ALA A 49 -9.32 -11.66 13.67
C ALA A 49 -9.59 -12.23 12.26
N GLY A 50 -8.60 -12.22 11.36
CA GLY A 50 -8.72 -12.70 9.98
C GLY A 50 -9.45 -11.74 9.04
N GLU A 51 -9.70 -10.50 9.48
CA GLU A 51 -10.29 -9.45 8.66
C GLU A 51 -9.22 -8.84 7.75
N LEU A 52 -8.94 -9.53 6.63
CA LEU A 52 -7.99 -9.10 5.61
C LEU A 52 -8.45 -7.87 4.80
N THR A 53 -9.70 -7.44 5.00
CA THR A 53 -10.30 -6.26 4.36
C THR A 53 -10.39 -5.11 5.36
N GLY A 54 -9.25 -4.45 5.58
CA GLY A 54 -9.12 -3.35 6.51
C GLY A 54 -8.16 -2.29 5.99
N THR A 55 -8.57 -1.53 4.98
CA THR A 55 -7.89 -0.28 4.58
C THR A 55 -8.26 0.84 5.54
N GLU A 56 -7.86 0.72 6.81
CA GLU A 56 -7.86 1.90 7.66
C GLU A 56 -6.87 2.91 7.08
N SER A 57 -7.29 4.19 7.05
CA SER A 57 -6.42 5.25 6.54
C SER A 57 -5.15 5.30 7.40
N PRO A 58 -3.95 5.16 6.82
CA PRO A 58 -2.67 5.34 7.53
C PRO A 58 -2.59 6.65 8.33
N GLU A 59 -3.36 7.65 7.94
CA GLU A 59 -3.47 8.94 8.61
C GLU A 59 -3.96 8.83 10.06
N LEU A 60 -4.77 7.82 10.39
CA LEU A 60 -5.22 7.54 11.77
C LEU A 60 -4.05 7.23 12.71
N TYR A 61 -2.93 6.78 12.14
CA TYR A 61 -1.70 6.43 12.84
C TYR A 61 -0.62 7.52 12.71
N GLY A 62 -1.01 8.72 12.28
CA GLY A 62 -0.09 9.84 12.07
C GLY A 62 0.79 9.70 10.83
N MET A 63 0.55 8.71 9.96
CA MET A 63 1.28 8.58 8.70
C MET A 63 0.70 9.53 7.67
N VAL A 64 1.28 10.72 7.61
CA VAL A 64 0.92 11.73 6.61
C VAL A 64 1.63 11.43 5.29
N PRO A 65 0.94 11.47 4.14
CA PRO A 65 1.58 11.35 2.83
C PRO A 65 2.61 12.47 2.61
N PRO A 66 3.80 12.16 2.04
CA PRO A 66 4.70 13.18 1.53
C PRO A 66 4.03 14.06 0.48
N GLU A 67 4.49 15.31 0.33
CA GLU A 67 3.95 16.25 -0.66
C GLU A 67 4.01 15.68 -2.09
N GLY A 68 2.87 15.69 -2.77
CA GLY A 68 2.74 15.18 -4.14
C GLY A 68 2.74 13.65 -4.25
N CYS A 69 2.77 12.92 -3.14
CA CYS A 69 2.59 11.47 -3.12
C CYS A 69 1.14 11.12 -2.75
N ARG A 70 0.65 9.99 -3.28
CA ARG A 70 -0.66 9.42 -2.94
C ARG A 70 -0.48 8.03 -2.34
N LEU A 71 -1.43 7.60 -1.50
CA LEU A 71 -1.42 6.25 -0.96
C LEU A 71 -1.66 5.23 -2.08
N LEU A 72 -0.79 4.22 -2.17
CA LEU A 72 -0.98 3.08 -3.07
C LEU A 72 -1.66 1.92 -2.33
N THR A 73 -1.11 1.54 -1.18
CA THR A 73 -1.64 0.47 -0.33
C THR A 73 -1.03 0.59 1.07
N SER A 74 -1.70 0.02 2.06
CA SER A 74 -1.28 -0.04 3.45
C SER A 74 -1.75 -1.33 4.09
N GLY A 75 -1.12 -1.72 5.18
CA GLY A 75 -1.50 -2.92 5.91
C GLY A 75 -0.69 -3.13 7.19
N PRO A 76 -1.08 -4.12 7.99
CA PRO A 76 -0.36 -4.48 9.20
C PRO A 76 0.90 -5.31 8.85
N SER A 77 1.90 -5.28 9.72
CA SER A 77 2.98 -6.26 9.70
C SER A 77 2.47 -7.64 10.10
N GLU A 78 3.25 -8.68 9.79
CA GLU A 78 2.89 -10.08 10.07
C GLU A 78 2.69 -10.37 11.55
N ASP A 79 3.44 -9.66 12.41
CA ASP A 79 3.34 -9.72 13.87
C ASP A 79 2.34 -8.72 14.46
N GLY A 80 1.69 -7.90 13.64
CA GLY A 80 0.74 -6.87 14.08
C GLY A 80 1.39 -5.70 14.85
N GLU A 81 2.70 -5.72 15.11
CA GLU A 81 3.38 -4.68 15.91
C GLU A 81 3.49 -3.34 15.16
N LEU A 82 3.42 -3.38 13.84
CA LEU A 82 3.60 -2.23 12.98
C LEU A 82 2.47 -2.13 11.96
N ILE A 83 2.26 -0.90 11.53
CA ILE A 83 1.50 -0.60 10.32
C ILE A 83 2.49 -0.05 9.30
N TRP A 84 2.30 -0.42 8.04
CA TRP A 84 3.05 0.13 6.93
C TRP A 84 2.12 0.77 5.90
N ALA A 85 2.64 1.76 5.19
CA ALA A 85 1.98 2.41 4.07
C ALA A 85 2.98 2.69 2.95
N ILE A 86 2.56 2.43 1.71
CA ILE A 86 3.33 2.74 0.50
C ILE A 86 2.70 3.95 -0.16
N TYR A 87 3.45 5.06 -0.17
CA TYR A 87 3.09 6.25 -0.91
C TYR A 87 3.86 6.31 -2.21
N VAL A 88 3.20 6.72 -3.28
CA VAL A 88 3.81 6.81 -4.61
C VAL A 88 3.55 8.15 -5.27
N ARG A 89 4.52 8.62 -6.05
CA ARG A 89 4.38 9.75 -6.95
C ARG A 89 4.87 9.34 -8.34
N PRO A 90 4.12 9.60 -9.41
CA PRO A 90 4.62 9.34 -10.74
C PRO A 90 5.76 10.30 -11.08
N VAL A 91 6.85 9.77 -11.60
CA VAL A 91 7.99 10.54 -12.10
C VAL A 91 8.16 10.40 -13.62
N THR A 92 7.34 9.57 -14.25
CA THR A 92 7.24 9.42 -15.70
C THR A 92 5.77 9.33 -16.13
N ARG A 93 5.51 9.54 -17.43
CA ARG A 93 4.19 9.34 -18.05
C ARG A 93 3.68 7.90 -17.96
N LEU A 94 4.59 6.92 -17.90
CA LEU A 94 4.24 5.53 -17.66
C LEU A 94 3.67 5.37 -16.24
N GLY A 95 4.32 5.98 -15.25
CA GLY A 95 3.85 5.99 -13.87
C GLY A 95 2.49 6.67 -13.74
N GLU A 96 2.27 7.80 -14.42
CA GLU A 96 0.96 8.47 -14.46
C GLU A 96 -0.14 7.52 -14.97
N ARG A 97 0.08 6.87 -16.13
CA ARG A 97 -0.88 5.93 -16.70
C ARG A 97 -1.14 4.72 -15.83
N PHE A 98 -0.08 4.16 -15.24
CA PHE A 98 -0.22 3.04 -14.32
C PHE A 98 -1.11 3.43 -13.14
N LEU A 99 -0.89 4.60 -12.56
CA LEU A 99 -1.72 5.13 -11.49
C LEU A 99 -3.19 5.41 -11.90
N GLU A 100 -3.43 5.88 -13.13
CA GLU A 100 -4.78 6.07 -13.68
C GLU A 100 -5.51 4.73 -13.86
N GLU A 101 -4.84 3.71 -14.40
CA GLU A 101 -5.41 2.38 -14.60
C GLU A 101 -5.82 1.72 -13.28
N ILE A 102 -5.01 1.90 -12.23
CA ILE A 102 -5.29 1.44 -10.87
C ILE A 102 -6.56 2.08 -10.33
N SER A 103 -6.61 3.42 -10.33
CA SER A 103 -7.76 4.15 -9.81
C SER A 103 -9.04 3.82 -10.60
N GLY A 104 -8.91 3.52 -11.90
CA GLY A 104 -10.02 3.07 -12.74
C GLY A 104 -10.47 1.62 -12.49
N ALA A 105 -9.57 0.74 -12.02
CA ALA A 105 -9.89 -0.64 -11.65
C ALA A 105 -10.64 -0.71 -10.31
N ASP A 106 -10.20 0.05 -9.31
CA ASP A 106 -10.86 0.14 -7.99
C ASP A 106 -12.32 0.63 -8.12
N CYS A 107 -12.59 1.56 -9.04
CA CYS A 107 -13.94 2.05 -9.29
C CYS A 107 -14.88 0.99 -9.88
N ARG A 108 -14.36 -0.03 -10.59
CA ARG A 108 -15.18 -1.05 -11.26
C ARG A 108 -15.58 -2.18 -10.31
N GLU A 109 -14.73 -2.53 -9.36
CA GLU A 109 -15.04 -3.57 -8.35
C GLU A 109 -16.11 -3.11 -7.35
N VAL A 110 -16.28 -1.81 -7.09
CA VAL A 110 -17.35 -1.28 -6.20
C VAL A 110 -18.74 -1.29 -6.86
N THR A 111 -18.80 -1.43 -8.19
CA THR A 111 -20.07 -1.39 -8.96
C THR A 111 -20.58 -2.77 -9.41
N ALA A 112 -19.94 -3.86 -9.00
CA ALA A 112 -20.29 -5.24 -9.40
C ALA A 112 -21.04 -6.02 -8.30
#